data_AF-A0A1Y1ZVR3-F1
#
_entry.id   AF-A0A1Y1ZVR3-F1
#
_cell.length_a   1.000
_cell.length_b   1.000
_cell.length_c   1.000
_cell.angle_alpha   90.00
_cell.angle_beta   90.00
_cell.angle_gamma   90.00
#
_symmetry.space_group_name_H-M   'P 1'
#
loop_
_entity.id
_entity.type
_entity.pdbx_description
1 polymer ?
#
loop_
_entity_poly.entity_id
_entity_poly.type
_entity_poly.pdbx_seq_one_letter_code
_entity_poly.pdbx_strand_id
1 'polypeptide(L)'
;MASFGRLTAAVLGAAQENTLALANINFDFAIMKFDAPAEYKGLGESLSKRRKAAAEDGGLHKVARKLGALFESEIPEVPYLIKAYGTRASEIAKLPRINPSQSAAYGAFSDYVGADGTTIWASATSGKGVVTVHLLACMLARIWPRQEAISIWSELVEQRKEVLQKKTLESSFQVADAVASRIELHRSQLADWDASARAWLKTADDAQRSRQTQLRLILDNISAPVSHSSNVHSAVMEAWKKALRAMNDLVSGKGLRIQSGDVLLGLSAWHLYPDISVQSPRPCFVSQGDTLISMGGIAAVGLVGQAERPTDDGFYWSLPLSHLKHYSDPVQTTRHSGLSESDVSYDQFLLVILGSNWTYLWGSLLILSTPRRPMIPARKRAGLIRIYLGSPFSPEQRELSAKLLVRPKNNIAG
;
A
#
# COMPACT_ATOMS: atom_id res chain seq x y z
N MET A 1 16.01 40.40 28.06
CA MET A 1 16.30 39.58 26.86
C MET A 1 17.67 38.90 27.00
N ALA A 2 17.80 37.86 27.84
CA ALA A 2 19.08 37.18 28.07
C ALA A 2 18.94 35.67 28.41
N SER A 3 17.83 35.03 28.04
CA SER A 3 17.55 33.61 28.38
C SER A 3 17.72 32.64 27.21
N PHE A 4 17.67 33.10 25.96
CA PHE A 4 17.81 32.22 24.79
C PHE A 4 19.26 31.77 24.52
N GLY A 5 20.27 32.61 24.81
CA GLY A 5 21.68 32.27 24.61
C GLY A 5 22.24 31.23 25.61
N ARG A 6 21.60 31.07 26.78
CA ARG A 6 22.00 30.07 27.78
C ARG A 6 21.46 28.67 27.48
N LEU A 7 20.32 28.56 26.77
CA LEU A 7 19.77 27.28 26.31
C LEU A 7 20.61 26.67 25.19
N THR A 8 21.08 27.48 24.23
CA THR A 8 21.96 27.01 23.15
C THR A 8 23.37 26.65 23.63
N ALA A 9 23.92 27.38 24.60
CA ALA A 9 25.22 27.05 25.19
C ALA A 9 25.19 25.80 26.10
N ALA A 10 24.08 25.56 26.81
CA ALA A 10 23.90 24.32 27.58
C ALA A 10 23.71 23.09 26.67
N VAL A 11 23.11 23.25 25.49
CA VAL A 11 22.94 22.17 24.49
C VAL A 11 24.27 21.77 23.84
N LEU A 12 25.18 22.71 23.61
CA LEU A 12 26.50 22.42 23.01
C LEU A 12 27.49 21.82 24.03
N GLY A 13 27.43 22.22 25.30
CA GLY A 13 28.24 21.59 26.36
C GLY A 13 27.73 20.21 26.81
N ALA A 14 26.43 19.94 26.65
CA ALA A 14 25.82 18.67 27.03
C ALA A 14 25.97 17.56 25.98
N ALA A 15 26.50 17.84 24.78
CA ALA A 15 26.68 16.83 23.73
C ALA A 15 27.62 15.67 24.13
N GLN A 16 28.50 15.88 25.11
CA GLN A 16 29.50 14.88 25.53
C GLN A 16 29.12 14.12 26.83
N GLU A 17 28.28 14.70 27.70
CA GLU A 17 27.76 14.04 28.92
C GLU A 17 26.35 13.44 28.73
N ASN A 18 25.62 13.80 27.68
CA ASN A 18 24.23 13.36 27.46
C ASN A 18 24.05 11.88 27.12
N THR A 19 25.09 11.13 26.75
CA THR A 19 24.94 9.70 26.43
C THR A 19 24.47 8.89 27.65
N LEU A 20 24.89 9.29 28.86
CA LEU A 20 24.51 8.69 30.14
C LEU A 20 23.19 9.26 30.69
N ALA A 21 22.91 10.55 30.51
CA ALA A 21 21.64 11.14 30.95
C ALA A 21 20.45 10.71 30.08
N LEU A 22 20.62 10.57 28.76
CA LEU A 22 19.62 9.98 27.85
C LEU A 22 19.41 8.48 28.09
N ALA A 23 20.31 7.79 28.79
CA ALA A 23 20.07 6.41 29.22
C ALA A 23 18.94 6.30 30.26
N ASN A 24 18.64 7.39 30.96
CA ASN A 24 17.60 7.42 32.00
C ASN A 24 16.33 8.16 31.58
N ILE A 25 16.24 8.65 30.33
CA ILE A 25 14.99 9.15 29.77
C ILE A 25 14.20 7.95 29.23
N ASN A 26 13.76 7.11 30.16
CA ASN A 26 12.59 6.27 29.94
C ASN A 26 11.41 7.25 29.92
N PHE A 27 11.18 7.89 28.76
CA PHE A 27 10.03 8.77 28.55
C PHE A 27 8.81 8.00 29.04
N ASP A 28 8.18 8.46 30.13
CA ASP A 28 7.02 7.76 30.66
C ASP A 28 5.85 8.03 29.72
N PHE A 29 5.76 7.17 28.70
CA PHE A 29 4.72 7.19 27.68
C PHE A 29 3.31 7.06 28.28
N ALA A 30 3.19 6.73 29.57
CA ALA A 30 1.92 6.74 30.29
C ALA A 30 1.40 8.17 30.58
N ILE A 31 2.27 9.18 30.70
CA ILE A 31 1.91 10.50 31.21
C ILE A 31 1.35 11.42 30.11
N MET A 32 1.79 11.24 28.87
CA MET A 32 1.36 12.11 27.76
C MET A 32 0.04 11.61 27.16
N LYS A 33 -1.02 12.39 27.36
CA LYS A 33 -2.35 12.18 26.77
C LYS A 33 -2.72 13.35 25.87
N PHE A 34 -3.34 13.02 24.75
CA PHE A 34 -3.91 13.99 23.82
C PHE A 34 -5.42 13.87 23.82
N ASP A 35 -6.10 14.99 23.60
CA ASP A 35 -7.53 14.99 23.37
C ASP A 35 -7.85 14.22 22.08
N ALA A 36 -8.77 13.27 22.18
CA ALA A 36 -9.20 12.51 21.02
C ALA A 36 -9.87 13.42 19.98
N PRO A 37 -9.59 13.23 18.67
CA PRO A 37 -10.27 13.98 17.62
C PRO A 37 -11.79 13.78 17.68
N ALA A 38 -12.54 14.79 17.24
CA ALA A 38 -13.99 14.82 17.38
C ALA A 38 -14.68 13.60 16.73
N GLU A 39 -14.12 13.08 15.65
CA GLU A 39 -14.61 11.95 14.89
C GLU A 39 -14.60 10.64 15.69
N TYR A 40 -13.71 10.51 16.67
CA TYR A 40 -13.57 9.30 17.49
C TYR A 40 -14.40 9.35 18.78
N LYS A 41 -14.99 10.50 19.13
CA LYS A 41 -15.75 10.65 20.39
C LYS A 41 -16.88 9.64 20.51
N GLY A 42 -17.59 9.38 19.40
CA GLY A 42 -18.67 8.39 19.37
C GLY A 42 -18.21 6.97 19.70
N LEU A 43 -17.00 6.59 19.26
CA LEU A 43 -16.36 5.34 19.66
C LEU A 43 -16.04 5.36 21.16
N GLY A 44 -15.36 6.40 21.66
CA GLY A 44 -14.97 6.51 23.06
C GLY A 44 -16.14 6.51 24.06
N GLU A 45 -17.30 7.03 23.66
CA GLU A 45 -18.55 6.99 24.43
C GLU A 45 -19.20 5.60 24.43
N SER A 46 -19.00 4.83 23.36
CA SER A 46 -19.60 3.50 23.19
C SER A 46 -18.76 2.37 23.78
N LEU A 47 -17.50 2.64 24.17
CA LEU A 47 -16.64 1.66 24.82
C LEU A 47 -17.09 1.37 26.26
N SER A 48 -16.94 0.11 26.69
CA SER A 48 -17.12 -0.24 28.10
C SER A 48 -16.12 0.51 28.98
N LYS A 49 -16.48 0.74 30.26
CA LYS A 49 -15.61 1.45 31.22
C LYS A 49 -14.23 0.80 31.30
N ARG A 50 -14.18 -0.53 31.31
CA ARG A 50 -12.94 -1.31 31.31
C ARG A 50 -12.09 -1.06 30.06
N ARG A 51 -12.68 -1.12 28.85
CA ARG A 51 -11.94 -0.90 27.60
C ARG A 51 -11.45 0.53 27.48
N LYS A 52 -12.28 1.50 27.87
CA LYS A 52 -11.89 2.91 27.90
C LYS A 52 -10.71 3.15 28.85
N ALA A 53 -10.77 2.63 30.07
CA ALA A 53 -9.65 2.71 31.02
C ALA A 53 -8.39 2.00 30.49
N ALA A 54 -8.53 0.83 29.85
CA ALA A 54 -7.40 0.12 29.25
C ALA A 54 -6.76 0.89 28.08
N ALA A 55 -7.55 1.68 27.35
CA ALA A 55 -7.09 2.51 26.24
C ALA A 55 -6.52 3.87 26.68
N GLU A 56 -6.98 4.44 27.80
CA GLU A 56 -6.53 5.74 28.30
C GLU A 56 -5.37 5.64 29.30
N ASP A 57 -5.36 4.61 30.13
CA ASP A 57 -4.40 4.43 31.24
C ASP A 57 -3.72 3.06 31.24
N GLY A 58 -4.18 2.14 30.39
CA GLY A 58 -3.70 0.76 30.37
C GLY A 58 -2.45 0.53 29.52
N GLY A 59 -2.06 -0.75 29.43
CA GLY A 59 -0.90 -1.18 28.65
C GLY A 59 -1.01 -0.83 27.17
N LEU A 60 -2.22 -0.85 26.59
CA LEU A 60 -2.44 -0.54 25.18
C LEU A 60 -2.20 0.94 24.86
N HIS A 61 -2.45 1.86 25.80
CA HIS A 61 -2.05 3.27 25.67
C HIS A 61 -0.53 3.39 25.54
N LYS A 62 0.20 2.74 26.45
CA LYS A 62 1.68 2.74 26.42
C LYS A 62 2.22 2.15 25.13
N VAL A 63 1.59 1.08 24.62
CA VAL A 63 1.96 0.46 23.33
C VAL A 63 1.70 1.42 22.17
N ALA A 64 0.52 2.06 22.12
CA ALA A 64 0.19 3.04 21.08
C ALA A 64 1.21 4.19 21.04
N ARG A 65 1.56 4.75 22.20
CA ARG A 65 2.58 5.80 22.33
C ARG A 65 3.96 5.35 21.87
N LYS A 66 4.38 4.16 22.30
CA LYS A 66 5.68 3.56 21.91
C LYS A 66 5.77 3.32 20.41
N LEU A 67 4.74 2.70 19.82
CA LEU A 67 4.69 2.49 18.37
C LEU A 67 4.57 3.82 17.61
N GLY A 68 3.80 4.77 18.13
CA GLY A 68 3.69 6.12 17.57
C GLY A 68 5.05 6.81 17.45
N ALA A 69 5.84 6.81 18.54
CA ALA A 69 7.20 7.36 18.53
C ALA A 69 8.14 6.59 17.57
N LEU A 70 8.00 5.26 17.50
CA LEU A 70 8.85 4.42 16.67
C LEU A 70 8.63 4.65 15.16
N PHE A 71 7.37 4.86 14.76
CA PHE A 71 6.98 5.00 13.36
C PHE A 71 6.70 6.45 12.92
N GLU A 72 6.88 7.44 13.80
CA GLU A 72 6.51 8.85 13.55
C GLU A 72 7.01 9.38 12.20
N SER A 73 8.29 9.13 11.86
CA SER A 73 8.87 9.63 10.61
C SER A 73 8.44 8.87 9.35
N GLU A 74 7.73 7.75 9.48
CA GLU A 74 7.26 6.92 8.37
C GLU A 74 5.80 7.20 8.01
N ILE A 75 5.07 7.88 8.88
CA ILE A 75 3.63 8.13 8.73
C ILE A 75 3.41 9.27 7.71
N PRO A 76 2.79 9.00 6.55
CA PRO A 76 2.43 10.05 5.61
C PRO A 76 1.28 10.92 6.15
N GLU A 77 1.18 12.16 5.67
CA GLU A 77 0.05 13.03 6.03
C GLU A 77 -1.25 12.56 5.36
N VAL A 78 -2.14 11.96 6.15
CA VAL A 78 -3.41 11.40 5.67
C VAL A 78 -4.63 11.88 6.48
N PRO A 79 -4.87 13.21 6.55
CA PRO A 79 -5.91 13.78 7.41
C PRO A 79 -7.33 13.35 7.02
N TYR A 80 -7.63 13.20 5.72
CA TYR A 80 -8.96 12.80 5.26
C TYR A 80 -9.27 11.37 5.65
N LEU A 81 -8.28 10.48 5.51
CA LEU A 81 -8.40 9.08 5.93
C LEU A 81 -8.63 8.98 7.46
N ILE A 82 -7.81 9.67 8.27
CA ILE A 82 -7.95 9.63 9.73
C ILE A 82 -9.33 10.12 10.15
N LYS A 83 -9.85 11.17 9.50
CA LYS A 83 -11.18 11.70 9.73
C LYS A 83 -12.27 10.69 9.39
N ALA A 84 -12.27 10.18 8.15
CA ALA A 84 -13.28 9.24 7.67
C ALA A 84 -13.27 7.93 8.48
N TYR A 85 -12.10 7.40 8.81
CA TYR A 85 -11.97 6.21 9.63
C TYR A 85 -12.51 6.41 11.04
N GLY A 86 -12.25 7.57 11.67
CA GLY A 86 -12.81 7.90 12.98
C GLY A 86 -14.33 7.96 12.97
N THR A 87 -14.90 8.63 11.96
CA THR A 87 -16.35 8.70 11.76
C THR A 87 -16.94 7.30 11.57
N ARG A 88 -16.35 6.47 10.71
CA ARG A 88 -16.76 5.08 10.49
C ARG A 88 -16.72 4.25 11.77
N ALA A 89 -15.63 4.35 12.52
CA ALA A 89 -15.47 3.60 13.77
C ALA A 89 -16.53 4.01 14.80
N SER A 90 -16.81 5.31 14.91
CA SER A 90 -17.89 5.84 15.74
C SER A 90 -19.28 5.39 15.27
N GLU A 91 -19.55 5.35 13.97
CA GLU A 91 -20.81 4.82 13.42
C GLU A 91 -21.01 3.35 13.79
N ILE A 92 -19.99 2.51 13.54
CA ILE A 92 -20.02 1.08 13.84
C ILE A 92 -20.26 0.84 15.33
N ALA A 93 -19.56 1.59 16.18
CA ALA A 93 -19.68 1.46 17.63
C ALA A 93 -21.05 1.92 18.15
N LYS A 94 -21.76 2.80 17.46
CA LYS A 94 -23.11 3.22 17.86
C LYS A 94 -24.21 2.25 17.46
N LEU A 95 -23.92 1.24 16.63
CA LEU A 95 -24.92 0.28 16.19
C LEU A 95 -25.40 -0.58 17.38
N PRO A 96 -26.71 -0.60 17.69
CA PRO A 96 -27.23 -1.38 18.82
C PRO A 96 -26.97 -2.88 18.73
N ARG A 97 -26.87 -3.42 17.50
CA ARG A 97 -26.52 -4.82 17.27
C ARG A 97 -25.07 -5.16 17.66
N ILE A 98 -24.18 -4.18 17.52
CA ILE A 98 -22.74 -4.32 17.81
C ILE A 98 -22.46 -4.01 19.27
N ASN A 99 -23.03 -2.91 19.75
CA ASN A 99 -22.98 -2.45 21.13
C ASN A 99 -24.40 -2.40 21.69
N PRO A 100 -24.93 -3.52 22.19
CA PRO A 100 -26.21 -3.49 22.89
C PRO A 100 -26.05 -2.61 24.12
N SER A 101 -26.90 -1.58 24.22
CA SER A 101 -26.94 -0.70 25.39
C SER A 101 -27.02 -1.55 26.66
N GLN A 102 -26.05 -1.34 27.55
CA GLN A 102 -25.78 -2.16 28.75
C GLN A 102 -27.08 -2.52 29.47
N SER A 103 -27.61 -3.71 29.18
CA SER A 103 -28.73 -4.26 29.91
C SER A 103 -28.18 -5.04 31.10
N ALA A 104 -28.85 -4.95 32.24
CA ALA A 104 -28.63 -5.81 33.41
C ALA A 104 -28.61 -7.31 33.05
N ALA A 105 -29.10 -7.68 31.87
CA ALA A 105 -29.05 -9.02 31.29
C ALA A 105 -27.65 -9.64 31.18
N TYR A 106 -26.57 -8.85 31.08
CA TYR A 106 -25.20 -9.39 30.92
C TYR A 106 -24.46 -9.65 32.23
N GLY A 107 -25.04 -9.27 33.38
CA GLY A 107 -24.50 -9.56 34.71
C GLY A 107 -23.01 -9.23 34.85
N ALA A 108 -22.23 -10.19 35.33
CA ALA A 108 -20.78 -10.05 35.56
C ALA A 108 -19.93 -9.81 34.30
N PHE A 109 -20.50 -9.97 33.10
CA PHE A 109 -19.78 -9.81 31.83
C PHE A 109 -20.07 -8.48 31.13
N SER A 110 -20.84 -7.58 31.73
CA SER A 110 -21.22 -6.29 31.13
C SER A 110 -20.03 -5.48 30.62
N ASP A 111 -18.87 -5.59 31.28
CA ASP A 111 -17.64 -4.89 30.92
C ASP A 111 -16.92 -5.44 29.68
N TYR A 112 -17.27 -6.65 29.24
CA TYR A 112 -16.69 -7.33 28.07
C TYR A 112 -17.59 -7.27 26.84
N VAL A 113 -18.84 -6.85 27.00
CA VAL A 113 -19.83 -6.77 25.92
C VAL A 113 -19.52 -5.58 25.01
N GLY A 114 -19.65 -5.81 23.70
CA GLY A 114 -19.55 -4.78 22.66
C GLY A 114 -18.31 -4.89 21.77
N ALA A 115 -18.15 -3.91 20.89
CA ALA A 115 -17.01 -3.72 19.99
C ALA A 115 -15.71 -3.48 20.76
N ASP A 116 -14.65 -4.18 20.37
CA ASP A 116 -13.30 -3.88 20.86
C ASP A 116 -12.65 -2.80 20.00
N GLY A 117 -12.85 -1.54 20.40
CA GLY A 117 -12.17 -0.37 19.80
C GLY A 117 -11.00 0.12 20.65
N THR A 118 -10.46 -0.71 21.54
CA THR A 118 -9.48 -0.29 22.57
C THR A 118 -8.22 0.29 21.93
N THR A 119 -7.66 -0.39 20.92
CA THR A 119 -6.46 0.08 20.21
C THR A 119 -6.71 1.31 19.33
N ILE A 120 -7.93 1.48 18.82
CA ILE A 120 -8.32 2.70 18.07
C ILE A 120 -8.35 3.89 19.01
N TRP A 121 -9.06 3.76 20.15
CA TRP A 121 -9.14 4.84 21.14
C TRP A 121 -7.77 5.18 21.72
N ALA A 122 -6.99 4.17 22.10
CA ALA A 122 -5.62 4.36 22.58
C ALA A 122 -4.77 5.11 21.55
N SER A 123 -4.89 4.77 20.26
CA SER A 123 -4.16 5.47 19.19
C SER A 123 -4.63 6.92 19.05
N ALA A 124 -5.94 7.16 19.10
CA ALA A 124 -6.53 8.50 18.97
C ALA A 124 -6.12 9.44 20.11
N THR A 125 -5.89 8.92 21.32
CA THR A 125 -5.42 9.68 22.50
C THR A 125 -3.89 9.69 22.65
N SER A 126 -3.16 9.02 21.75
CA SER A 126 -1.69 8.89 21.83
C SER A 126 -0.91 9.88 20.97
N GLY A 127 -1.57 10.61 20.06
CA GLY A 127 -0.94 11.65 19.26
C GLY A 127 -1.37 11.64 17.80
N LYS A 128 -0.91 12.64 17.06
CA LYS A 128 -1.24 12.81 15.63
C LYS A 128 -0.70 11.62 14.84
N GLY A 129 -1.56 11.01 14.02
CA GLY A 129 -1.15 9.96 13.09
C GLY A 129 -0.96 8.57 13.69
N VAL A 130 -0.96 8.40 15.02
CA VAL A 130 -0.79 7.07 15.66
C VAL A 130 -1.90 6.10 15.27
N VAL A 131 -3.10 6.60 14.93
CA VAL A 131 -4.19 5.76 14.39
C VAL A 131 -3.78 5.01 13.12
N THR A 132 -2.87 5.56 12.31
CA THR A 132 -2.39 4.86 11.11
C THR A 132 -1.61 3.58 11.46
N VAL A 133 -1.01 3.51 12.65
CA VAL A 133 -0.36 2.28 13.16
C VAL A 133 -1.40 1.22 13.54
N HIS A 134 -2.56 1.63 14.06
CA HIS A 134 -3.69 0.71 14.20
C HIS A 134 -4.18 0.21 12.83
N LEU A 135 -4.22 1.09 11.82
CA LEU A 135 -4.56 0.69 10.44
C LEU A 135 -3.56 -0.33 9.87
N LEU A 136 -2.27 -0.22 10.20
CA LEU A 136 -1.28 -1.25 9.89
C LEU A 136 -1.63 -2.58 10.59
N ALA A 137 -1.98 -2.55 11.88
CA ALA A 137 -2.41 -3.74 12.60
C ALA A 137 -3.61 -4.41 11.93
N CYS A 138 -4.58 -3.63 11.43
CA CYS A 138 -5.70 -4.13 10.65
C CYS A 138 -5.25 -4.80 9.33
N MET A 139 -4.30 -4.22 8.59
CA MET A 139 -3.77 -4.86 7.37
C MET A 139 -3.10 -6.19 7.71
N LEU A 140 -2.23 -6.23 8.73
CA LEU A 140 -1.53 -7.45 9.14
C LEU A 140 -2.53 -8.54 9.59
N ALA A 141 -3.53 -8.13 10.36
CA ALA A 141 -4.57 -9.00 10.87
C ALA A 141 -5.49 -9.58 9.79
N ARG A 142 -5.64 -8.89 8.66
CA ARG A 142 -6.47 -9.31 7.52
C ARG A 142 -5.82 -10.41 6.69
N ILE A 143 -4.50 -10.36 6.51
CA ILE A 143 -3.79 -11.25 5.57
C ILE A 143 -3.00 -12.37 6.28
N TRP A 144 -2.48 -12.14 7.50
CA TRP A 144 -1.71 -13.16 8.22
C TRP A 144 -2.47 -13.74 9.42
N PRO A 145 -2.25 -15.04 9.73
CA PRO A 145 -2.68 -15.61 10.99
C PRO A 145 -1.95 -14.96 12.17
N ARG A 146 -2.52 -15.11 13.37
CA ARG A 146 -2.08 -14.41 14.60
C ARG A 146 -0.58 -14.57 14.87
N GLN A 147 -0.06 -15.80 14.83
CA GLN A 147 1.34 -16.06 15.18
C GLN A 147 2.33 -15.41 14.20
N GLU A 148 2.02 -15.43 12.91
CA GLU A 148 2.82 -14.80 11.86
C GLU A 148 2.78 -13.27 11.97
N ALA A 149 1.61 -12.68 12.17
CA ALA A 149 1.48 -11.23 12.34
C ALA A 149 2.26 -10.71 13.56
N ILE A 150 2.29 -11.46 14.67
CA ILE A 150 3.09 -11.10 15.85
C ILE A 150 4.59 -11.17 15.54
N SER A 151 5.03 -12.16 14.77
CA SER A 151 6.43 -12.27 14.34
C SER A 151 6.81 -11.10 13.42
N ILE A 152 5.95 -10.74 12.46
CA ILE A 152 6.13 -9.57 11.59
C ILE A 152 6.21 -8.29 12.42
N TRP A 153 5.31 -8.09 13.38
CA TRP A 153 5.38 -6.95 14.30
C TRP A 153 6.71 -6.87 15.06
N SER A 154 7.20 -8.01 15.54
CA SER A 154 8.46 -8.08 16.27
C SER A 154 9.65 -7.69 15.37
N GLU A 155 9.65 -8.19 14.13
CA GLU A 155 10.64 -7.82 13.10
C GLU A 155 10.57 -6.33 12.74
N LEU A 156 9.36 -5.80 12.54
CA LEU A 156 9.15 -4.39 12.22
C LEU A 156 9.70 -3.47 13.30
N VAL A 157 9.42 -3.79 14.57
CA VAL A 157 9.90 -3.01 15.71
C VAL A 157 11.42 -3.03 15.78
N GLU A 158 12.04 -4.20 15.64
CA GLU A 158 13.48 -4.33 15.77
C GLU A 158 14.23 -3.63 14.63
N GLN A 159 13.82 -3.87 13.38
CA GLN A 159 14.42 -3.18 12.23
C GLN A 159 14.23 -1.67 12.32
N ARG A 160 13.07 -1.22 12.82
CA ARG A 160 12.83 0.22 12.96
C ARG A 160 13.73 0.85 14.02
N LYS A 161 13.98 0.16 15.13
CA LYS A 161 14.97 0.59 16.13
C LYS A 161 16.36 0.70 15.51
N GLU A 162 16.81 -0.31 14.76
CA GLU A 162 18.11 -0.28 14.08
C GLU A 162 18.25 0.90 13.11
N VAL A 163 17.21 1.20 12.32
CA VAL A 163 17.21 2.35 11.40
C VAL A 163 17.35 3.66 12.17
N LEU A 164 16.64 3.82 13.29
CA LEU A 164 16.73 5.02 14.13
C LEU A 164 18.11 5.15 14.82
N GLN A 165 18.70 4.05 15.26
CA GLN A 165 20.07 4.04 15.82
C GLN A 165 21.09 4.51 14.79
N LYS A 166 21.03 3.98 13.56
CA LYS A 166 21.91 4.38 12.45
C LYS A 166 21.73 5.86 12.10
N LYS A 167 20.48 6.32 11.98
CA LYS A 167 20.17 7.73 11.68
C LYS A 167 20.70 8.68 12.76
N THR A 168 20.67 8.28 14.03
CA THR A 168 21.21 9.05 15.16
C THR A 168 22.74 9.18 15.10
N LEU A 169 23.43 8.18 14.53
CA LEU A 169 24.89 8.18 14.35
C LEU A 169 25.35 8.95 13.10
N GLU A 170 24.56 8.93 12.03
CA GLU A 170 24.95 9.47 10.71
C GLU A 170 24.49 10.91 10.44
N SER A 171 23.41 11.37 11.09
CA SER A 171 22.79 12.68 10.82
C SER A 171 22.73 13.58 12.06
N SER A 172 22.23 14.81 11.92
CA SER A 172 22.03 15.73 13.05
C SER A 172 21.25 15.03 14.16
N PHE A 173 21.88 14.86 15.34
CA PHE A 173 21.33 14.15 16.48
C PHE A 173 19.91 14.65 16.84
N GLN A 174 18.89 13.84 16.54
CA GLN A 174 17.51 14.10 16.97
C GLN A 174 17.22 13.31 18.24
N VAL A 175 16.95 14.02 19.33
CA VAL A 175 16.67 13.43 20.65
C VAL A 175 15.50 12.43 20.58
N ALA A 176 14.48 12.73 19.78
CA ALA A 176 13.31 11.87 19.60
C ALA A 176 13.69 10.51 18.98
N ASP A 177 14.50 10.49 17.93
CA ASP A 177 14.97 9.28 17.26
C ASP A 177 15.84 8.42 18.21
N ALA A 178 16.72 9.07 18.98
CA ALA A 178 17.56 8.39 19.97
C ALA A 178 16.73 7.70 21.07
N VAL A 179 15.70 8.38 21.60
CA VAL A 179 14.77 7.81 22.59
C VAL A 179 13.96 6.67 21.97
N ALA A 180 13.40 6.88 20.77
CA ALA A 180 12.57 5.88 20.09
C ALA A 180 13.35 4.58 19.80
N SER A 181 14.64 4.69 19.49
CA SER A 181 15.53 3.56 19.24
C SER A 181 15.77 2.64 20.45
N ARG A 182 15.54 3.15 21.67
CA ARG A 182 15.73 2.45 22.95
C ARG A 182 14.42 1.94 23.54
N ILE A 183 13.30 2.11 22.82
CA ILE A 183 12.00 1.64 23.27
C ILE A 183 12.01 0.11 23.41
N GLU A 184 11.65 -0.36 24.59
CA GLU A 184 11.37 -1.78 24.84
C GLU A 184 9.89 -2.08 24.61
N LEU A 185 9.62 -2.97 23.65
CA LEU A 185 8.28 -3.51 23.38
C LEU A 185 8.36 -5.04 23.40
N HIS A 186 7.63 -5.65 24.33
CA HIS A 186 7.62 -7.11 24.43
C HIS A 186 6.65 -7.73 23.43
N ARG A 187 6.96 -8.96 23.00
CA ARG A 187 6.12 -9.75 22.10
C ARG A 187 4.69 -9.95 22.63
N SER A 188 4.51 -10.05 23.94
CA SER A 188 3.18 -10.15 24.58
C SER A 188 2.35 -8.87 24.36
N GLN A 189 2.98 -7.71 24.45
CA GLN A 189 2.31 -6.42 24.22
C GLN A 189 1.89 -6.26 22.74
N LEU A 190 2.73 -6.73 21.81
CA LEU A 190 2.39 -6.79 20.39
C LEU A 190 1.25 -7.79 20.12
N ALA A 191 1.20 -8.89 20.88
CA ALA A 191 0.12 -9.87 20.79
C ALA A 191 -1.22 -9.31 21.27
N ASP A 192 -1.23 -8.48 22.31
CA ASP A 192 -2.44 -7.80 22.79
C ASP A 192 -2.91 -6.73 21.81
N TRP A 193 -1.96 -5.98 21.21
CA TRP A 193 -2.23 -5.01 20.16
C TRP A 193 -2.90 -5.65 18.93
N ASP A 194 -2.31 -6.73 18.39
CA ASP A 194 -2.85 -7.49 17.27
C ASP A 194 -4.19 -8.15 17.63
N ALA A 195 -4.36 -8.66 18.85
CA ALA A 195 -5.62 -9.25 19.29
C ALA A 195 -6.78 -8.25 19.30
N SER A 196 -6.56 -7.03 19.79
CA SER A 196 -7.58 -5.97 19.77
C SER A 196 -7.89 -5.51 18.35
N ALA A 197 -6.89 -5.36 17.48
CA ALA A 197 -7.11 -5.03 16.07
C ALA A 197 -7.92 -6.13 15.34
N ARG A 198 -7.65 -7.41 15.61
CA ARG A 198 -8.44 -8.53 15.08
C ARG A 198 -9.87 -8.55 15.59
N ALA A 199 -10.07 -8.26 16.88
CA ALA A 199 -11.40 -8.19 17.48
C ALA A 199 -12.22 -7.03 16.85
N TRP A 200 -11.58 -5.89 16.62
CA TRP A 200 -12.18 -4.78 15.86
C TRP A 200 -12.57 -5.21 14.44
N LEU A 201 -11.65 -5.80 13.66
CA LEU A 201 -11.92 -6.22 12.29
C LEU A 201 -13.13 -7.14 12.16
N LYS A 202 -13.26 -8.12 13.07
CA LYS A 202 -14.43 -9.02 13.09
C LYS A 202 -15.72 -8.25 13.32
N THR A 203 -15.69 -7.32 14.26
CA THR A 203 -16.84 -6.48 14.60
C THR A 203 -17.24 -5.58 13.43
N ALA A 204 -16.26 -4.94 12.79
CA ALA A 204 -16.47 -4.05 11.66
C ALA A 204 -16.92 -4.80 10.39
N ASP A 205 -16.39 -6.01 10.16
CA ASP A 205 -16.86 -6.92 9.10
C ASP A 205 -18.33 -7.29 9.30
N ASP A 206 -18.74 -7.58 10.54
CA ASP A 206 -20.13 -7.89 10.84
C ASP A 206 -21.05 -6.69 10.70
N ALA A 207 -20.59 -5.50 11.07
CA ALA A 207 -21.34 -4.25 10.94
C ALA A 207 -21.53 -3.82 9.47
N GLN A 208 -20.50 -4.00 8.64
CA GLN A 208 -20.50 -3.62 7.22
C GLN A 208 -20.62 -4.83 6.29
N ARG A 209 -21.26 -5.91 6.76
CA ARG A 209 -21.27 -7.22 6.10
C ARG A 209 -21.62 -7.16 4.60
N SER A 210 -22.65 -6.41 4.22
CA SER A 210 -23.08 -6.32 2.81
C SER A 210 -21.98 -5.72 1.92
N ARG A 211 -21.44 -4.56 2.28
CA ARG A 211 -20.35 -3.89 1.54
C ARG A 211 -19.07 -4.71 1.58
N GLN A 212 -18.74 -5.29 2.73
CA GLN A 212 -17.57 -6.14 2.90
C GLN A 212 -17.64 -7.40 2.04
N THR A 213 -18.79 -8.06 1.97
CA THR A 213 -19.00 -9.21 1.09
C THR A 213 -18.86 -8.81 -0.38
N GLN A 214 -19.48 -7.70 -0.79
CA GLN A 214 -19.37 -7.20 -2.17
C GLN A 214 -17.92 -6.88 -2.55
N LEU A 215 -17.18 -6.20 -1.68
CA LEU A 215 -15.76 -5.93 -1.87
C LEU A 215 -14.96 -7.23 -1.97
N ARG A 216 -15.16 -8.17 -1.05
CA ARG A 216 -14.43 -9.45 -1.06
C ARG A 216 -14.68 -10.25 -2.35
N LEU A 217 -15.92 -10.28 -2.85
CA LEU A 217 -16.24 -10.92 -4.14
C LEU A 217 -15.48 -10.29 -5.31
N ILE A 218 -15.22 -8.98 -5.28
CA ILE A 218 -14.39 -8.31 -6.30
C ILE A 218 -12.93 -8.73 -6.13
N LEU A 219 -12.41 -8.68 -4.89
CA LEU A 219 -11.02 -8.98 -4.58
C LEU A 219 -10.64 -10.44 -4.88
N ASP A 220 -11.53 -11.40 -4.61
CA ASP A 220 -11.31 -12.82 -4.87
C ASP A 220 -11.13 -13.11 -6.38
N ASN A 221 -11.62 -12.22 -7.25
CA ASN A 221 -11.46 -12.32 -8.70
C ASN A 221 -10.20 -11.61 -9.23
N ILE A 222 -9.40 -10.97 -8.36
CA ILE A 222 -8.21 -10.21 -8.75
C ILE A 222 -6.96 -10.87 -8.18
N SER A 223 -6.11 -11.39 -9.08
CA SER A 223 -4.80 -11.90 -8.73
C SER A 223 -3.76 -10.78 -8.77
N ALA A 224 -3.67 -9.97 -7.71
CA ALA A 224 -2.65 -8.92 -7.59
C ALA A 224 -1.73 -9.16 -6.37
N PRO A 225 -0.40 -9.21 -6.54
CA PRO A 225 0.52 -9.32 -5.42
C PRO A 225 0.49 -8.05 -4.55
N VAL A 226 0.62 -8.24 -3.24
CA VAL A 226 0.66 -7.12 -2.26
C VAL A 226 2.01 -6.43 -2.28
N SER A 227 3.10 -7.18 -2.48
CA SER A 227 4.45 -6.63 -2.61
C SER A 227 5.29 -7.50 -3.54
N HIS A 228 6.33 -6.89 -4.13
CA HIS A 228 7.38 -7.55 -4.90
C HIS A 228 8.73 -7.58 -4.17
N SER A 229 8.81 -6.99 -2.97
CA SER A 229 10.04 -6.91 -2.18
C SER A 229 10.34 -8.24 -1.50
N SER A 230 11.61 -8.65 -1.50
CA SER A 230 12.08 -9.87 -0.82
C SER A 230 12.23 -9.71 0.69
N ASN A 231 12.32 -8.47 1.19
CA ASN A 231 12.43 -8.14 2.61
C ASN A 231 11.05 -7.82 3.19
N VAL A 232 10.70 -8.44 4.32
CA VAL A 232 9.37 -8.36 4.94
C VAL A 232 9.09 -6.95 5.45
N HIS A 233 10.04 -6.32 6.15
CA HIS A 233 9.87 -4.96 6.66
C HIS A 233 9.62 -3.97 5.52
N SER A 234 10.47 -3.94 4.49
CA SER A 234 10.26 -3.01 3.38
C SER A 234 8.96 -3.29 2.63
N ALA A 235 8.62 -4.57 2.43
CA ALA A 235 7.35 -4.96 1.82
C ALA A 235 6.14 -4.41 2.59
N VAL A 236 6.12 -4.59 3.90
CA VAL A 236 4.99 -4.17 4.76
C VAL A 236 4.94 -2.65 4.88
N MET A 237 6.08 -1.98 5.08
CA MET A 237 6.12 -0.52 5.23
C MET A 237 5.69 0.20 3.95
N GLU A 238 6.14 -0.26 2.78
CA GLU A 238 5.73 0.33 1.50
C GLU A 238 4.26 0.06 1.19
N ALA A 239 3.78 -1.17 1.42
CA ALA A 239 2.37 -1.50 1.24
C ALA A 239 1.47 -0.63 2.16
N TRP A 240 1.87 -0.45 3.41
CA TRP A 240 1.15 0.37 4.37
C TRP A 240 1.10 1.84 3.95
N LYS A 241 2.23 2.46 3.64
CA LYS A 241 2.29 3.87 3.20
C LYS A 241 1.49 4.10 1.93
N LYS A 242 1.60 3.18 0.97
CA LYS A 242 0.88 3.29 -0.31
C LYS A 242 -0.63 3.14 -0.11
N ALA A 243 -1.07 2.19 0.71
CA ALA A 243 -2.48 2.05 1.09
C ALA A 243 -3.00 3.31 1.80
N LEU A 244 -2.23 3.89 2.74
CA LEU A 244 -2.62 5.10 3.47
C LEU A 244 -2.85 6.28 2.50
N ARG A 245 -1.89 6.55 1.61
CA ARG A 245 -1.99 7.63 0.62
C ARG A 245 -3.16 7.42 -0.33
N ALA A 246 -3.27 6.21 -0.89
CA ALA A 246 -4.33 5.84 -1.82
C ALA A 246 -5.72 6.02 -1.21
N MET A 247 -5.93 5.56 0.02
CA MET A 247 -7.21 5.68 0.70
C MET A 247 -7.52 7.12 1.10
N ASN A 248 -6.51 7.90 1.49
CA ASN A 248 -6.69 9.33 1.75
C ASN A 248 -7.14 10.08 0.47
N ASP A 249 -6.53 9.76 -0.67
CA ASP A 249 -6.91 10.35 -1.96
C ASP A 249 -8.34 9.94 -2.36
N LEU A 250 -8.69 8.66 -2.24
CA LEU A 250 -10.04 8.16 -2.51
C LEU A 250 -11.09 8.85 -1.64
N VAL A 251 -10.87 8.92 -0.33
CA VAL A 251 -11.78 9.62 0.61
C VAL A 251 -11.93 11.09 0.25
N SER A 252 -10.86 11.75 -0.21
CA SER A 252 -10.88 13.14 -0.66
C SER A 252 -11.58 13.37 -2.01
N GLY A 253 -12.06 12.30 -2.66
CA GLY A 253 -12.79 12.39 -3.93
C GLY A 253 -11.91 12.29 -5.17
N LYS A 254 -10.64 11.91 -5.02
CA LYS A 254 -9.74 11.66 -6.15
C LYS A 254 -9.90 10.21 -6.59
N GLY A 255 -10.32 10.01 -7.84
CA GLY A 255 -10.36 8.69 -8.45
C GLY A 255 -8.96 8.09 -8.55
N LEU A 256 -8.84 6.79 -8.28
CA LEU A 256 -7.55 6.10 -8.29
C LEU A 256 -7.64 4.81 -9.09
N ARG A 257 -6.63 4.57 -9.93
CA ARG A 257 -6.42 3.26 -10.56
C ARG A 257 -5.56 2.37 -9.70
N ILE A 258 -6.13 1.25 -9.26
CA ILE A 258 -5.49 0.29 -8.37
C ILE A 258 -4.95 -0.87 -9.21
N GLN A 259 -3.61 -1.01 -9.21
CA GLN A 259 -2.90 -2.07 -9.93
C GLN A 259 -2.22 -3.07 -8.98
N SER A 260 -2.19 -2.78 -7.69
CA SER A 260 -1.42 -3.50 -6.69
C SER A 260 -2.28 -3.96 -5.53
N GLY A 261 -1.93 -5.11 -4.95
CA GLY A 261 -2.70 -5.74 -3.88
C GLY A 261 -2.63 -5.00 -2.54
N ASP A 262 -1.66 -4.09 -2.35
CA ASP A 262 -1.48 -3.26 -1.16
C ASP A 262 -2.69 -2.36 -0.85
N VAL A 263 -3.18 -1.61 -1.84
CA VAL A 263 -4.34 -0.73 -1.70
C VAL A 263 -5.61 -1.57 -1.52
N LEU A 264 -5.71 -2.69 -2.23
CA LEU A 264 -6.83 -3.64 -2.08
C LEU A 264 -6.88 -4.24 -0.67
N LEU A 265 -5.72 -4.55 -0.09
CA LEU A 265 -5.60 -5.01 1.30
C LEU A 265 -6.07 -3.92 2.27
N GLY A 266 -5.63 -2.67 2.08
CA GLY A 266 -6.11 -1.52 2.87
C GLY A 266 -7.63 -1.33 2.79
N LEU A 267 -8.20 -1.35 1.58
CA LEU A 267 -9.64 -1.28 1.33
C LEU A 267 -10.40 -2.36 2.12
N SER A 268 -9.90 -3.59 2.09
CA SER A 268 -10.53 -4.72 2.79
C SER A 268 -10.41 -4.63 4.33
N ALA A 269 -9.46 -3.85 4.85
CA ALA A 269 -9.11 -3.81 6.26
C ALA A 269 -9.68 -2.59 7.01
N TRP A 270 -10.03 -1.49 6.32
CA TRP A 270 -10.36 -0.22 6.97
C TRP A 270 -11.83 0.18 6.90
N HIS A 271 -12.67 -0.64 6.24
CA HIS A 271 -14.14 -0.48 6.21
C HIS A 271 -14.62 0.86 5.64
N LEU A 272 -13.87 1.38 4.66
CA LEU A 272 -14.23 2.50 3.81
C LEU A 272 -14.38 1.96 2.39
N TYR A 273 -15.54 2.16 1.79
CA TYR A 273 -15.96 1.43 0.59
C TYR A 273 -16.19 2.37 -0.60
N PRO A 274 -15.13 2.73 -1.35
CA PRO A 274 -15.29 3.55 -2.56
C PRO A 274 -16.12 2.78 -3.57
N ASP A 275 -16.79 3.50 -4.45
CA ASP A 275 -17.38 2.89 -5.63
C ASP A 275 -16.25 2.32 -6.51
N ILE A 276 -16.46 1.12 -7.05
CA ILE A 276 -15.41 0.37 -7.76
C ILE A 276 -15.81 0.21 -9.21
N SER A 277 -14.92 0.60 -10.12
CA SER A 277 -15.02 0.32 -11.55
C SER A 277 -14.09 -0.84 -11.89
N VAL A 278 -14.61 -2.05 -12.05
CA VAL A 278 -13.84 -3.21 -12.51
C VAL A 278 -13.71 -3.14 -14.03
N GLN A 279 -12.51 -3.24 -14.58
CA GLN A 279 -12.25 -3.07 -16.03
C GLN A 279 -12.12 -4.39 -16.80
N SER A 280 -11.80 -5.50 -16.13
CA SER A 280 -11.58 -6.82 -16.74
C SER A 280 -12.07 -7.94 -15.82
N PRO A 281 -12.67 -9.04 -16.34
CA PRO A 281 -12.87 -9.41 -17.75
C PRO A 281 -14.08 -8.75 -18.42
N ARG A 282 -15.00 -8.16 -17.65
CA ARG A 282 -16.11 -7.35 -18.15
C ARG A 282 -16.15 -6.04 -17.38
N PRO A 283 -16.14 -4.88 -18.06
CA PRO A 283 -16.32 -3.61 -17.40
C PRO A 283 -17.60 -3.61 -16.57
N CYS A 284 -17.50 -3.47 -15.26
CA CYS A 284 -18.64 -3.34 -14.38
C CYS A 284 -18.39 -2.25 -13.35
N PHE A 285 -19.43 -1.44 -13.10
CA PHE A 285 -19.42 -0.44 -12.06
C PHE A 285 -20.20 -0.97 -10.87
N VAL A 286 -19.54 -0.99 -9.72
CA VAL A 286 -20.08 -1.48 -8.45
C VAL A 286 -20.19 -0.30 -7.51
N SER A 287 -21.41 0.19 -7.33
CA SER A 287 -21.67 1.23 -6.34
C SER A 287 -21.78 0.61 -4.94
N GLN A 288 -20.95 1.11 -4.03
CA GLN A 288 -20.93 0.77 -2.61
C GLN A 288 -21.75 1.78 -1.78
N GLY A 289 -21.98 2.98 -2.32
CA GLY A 289 -22.83 4.01 -1.70
C GLY A 289 -22.33 4.43 -0.33
N ASP A 290 -21.02 4.54 -0.15
CA ASP A 290 -20.41 4.98 1.10
C ASP A 290 -20.39 6.51 1.18
N THR A 291 -21.14 7.07 2.13
CA THR A 291 -21.26 8.52 2.34
C THR A 291 -19.98 9.16 2.87
N LEU A 292 -19.04 8.36 3.38
CA LEU A 292 -17.76 8.86 3.89
C LEU A 292 -16.74 9.13 2.79
N ILE A 293 -17.07 8.80 1.54
CA ILE A 293 -16.20 8.98 0.39
C ILE A 293 -16.75 10.11 -0.45
N SER A 294 -15.92 11.12 -0.67
CA SER A 294 -16.33 12.29 -1.44
C SER A 294 -16.62 11.91 -2.88
N MET A 295 -17.56 12.62 -3.50
CA MET A 295 -17.89 12.44 -4.91
C MET A 295 -16.63 12.49 -5.78
N GLY A 296 -16.46 11.48 -6.65
CA GLY A 296 -15.27 11.32 -7.49
C GLY A 296 -14.24 10.31 -6.97
N GLY A 297 -14.35 9.88 -5.72
CA GLY A 297 -13.49 8.86 -5.10
C GLY A 297 -13.77 7.44 -5.60
N ILE A 298 -13.57 7.21 -6.90
CA ILE A 298 -13.84 5.94 -7.58
C ILE A 298 -12.54 5.13 -7.69
N ALA A 299 -12.58 3.89 -7.24
CA ALA A 299 -11.49 2.93 -7.39
C ALA A 299 -11.62 2.17 -8.71
N ALA A 300 -10.76 2.47 -9.69
CA ALA A 300 -10.68 1.71 -10.93
C ALA A 300 -9.77 0.51 -10.76
N VAL A 301 -10.33 -0.70 -10.87
CA VAL A 301 -9.63 -1.96 -10.59
C VAL A 301 -9.61 -2.83 -11.83
N GLY A 302 -8.47 -3.44 -12.11
CA GLY A 302 -8.32 -4.36 -13.23
C GLY A 302 -7.42 -3.78 -14.31
N LEU A 303 -6.21 -4.33 -14.37
CA LEU A 303 -5.45 -4.63 -15.58
C LEU A 303 -4.45 -5.69 -15.18
N VAL A 304 -4.61 -6.89 -15.74
CA VAL A 304 -3.57 -7.91 -15.73
C VAL A 304 -3.16 -8.10 -17.19
N GLY A 305 -1.89 -7.84 -17.48
CA GLY A 305 -1.20 -8.37 -18.66
C GLY A 305 -0.61 -7.33 -19.60
N GLN A 306 0.57 -6.79 -19.30
CA GLN A 306 1.84 -7.19 -19.93
C GLN A 306 2.98 -6.33 -19.37
N ALA A 307 4.17 -6.91 -19.39
CA ALA A 307 5.38 -6.35 -18.82
C ALA A 307 5.79 -5.03 -19.47
N GLU A 308 5.46 -3.90 -18.85
CA GLU A 308 6.28 -2.69 -18.95
C GLU A 308 6.44 -2.14 -17.53
N ARG A 309 7.69 -2.11 -17.07
CA ARG A 309 8.06 -1.35 -15.87
C ARG A 309 7.51 0.06 -16.03
N PRO A 310 6.77 0.63 -15.08
CA PRO A 310 6.70 2.07 -15.00
C PRO A 310 8.03 2.52 -14.38
N THR A 311 9.00 2.84 -15.24
CA THR A 311 10.21 3.59 -14.85
C THR A 311 9.96 5.09 -14.74
N ASP A 312 8.74 5.57 -14.98
CA ASP A 312 8.44 6.99 -14.90
C ASP A 312 7.52 7.32 -13.71
N ASP A 313 8.09 8.11 -12.81
CA ASP A 313 7.43 8.87 -11.75
C ASP A 313 6.52 9.93 -12.43
N GLY A 314 5.30 9.50 -12.79
CA GLY A 314 4.32 10.32 -13.49
C GLY A 314 2.91 10.15 -12.91
N PHE A 315 2.17 11.25 -12.83
CA PHE A 315 0.76 11.25 -12.42
C PHE A 315 -0.11 10.75 -13.57
N TYR A 316 -0.79 9.62 -13.40
CA TYR A 316 -1.71 9.09 -14.41
C TYR A 316 -3.17 9.40 -14.05
N TRP A 317 -3.88 10.04 -14.97
CA TRP A 317 -5.33 10.26 -14.87
C TRP A 317 -6.10 9.10 -15.47
N SER A 318 -6.98 8.46 -14.69
CA SER A 318 -7.98 7.52 -15.20
C SER A 318 -9.37 8.08 -14.92
N LEU A 319 -9.97 8.74 -15.91
CA LEU A 319 -11.38 9.13 -15.87
C LEU A 319 -12.22 8.02 -16.52
N PRO A 320 -13.22 7.44 -15.83
CA PRO A 320 -14.22 6.64 -16.49
C PRO A 320 -15.14 7.59 -17.29
N LEU A 321 -14.77 7.84 -18.56
CA LEU A 321 -15.48 8.75 -19.48
C LEU A 321 -16.94 8.33 -19.75
N SER A 322 -17.33 7.10 -19.37
CA SER A 322 -18.70 6.57 -19.47
C SER A 322 -19.73 7.28 -18.59
N HIS A 323 -19.31 8.14 -17.64
CA HIS A 323 -20.21 8.80 -16.68
C HIS A 323 -20.36 10.31 -16.91
N LEU A 324 -19.75 10.88 -17.96
CA LEU A 324 -20.01 12.26 -18.37
C LEU A 324 -21.25 12.29 -19.28
N LYS A 325 -22.29 13.02 -18.86
CA LYS A 325 -23.61 13.15 -19.50
C LYS A 325 -23.62 13.54 -20.99
N HIS A 326 -22.46 13.83 -21.60
CA HIS A 326 -22.33 14.41 -22.94
C HIS A 326 -21.63 13.54 -23.99
N TYR A 327 -21.23 12.29 -23.68
CA TYR A 327 -20.57 11.42 -24.67
C TYR A 327 -21.35 10.11 -24.89
N SER A 328 -21.69 9.82 -26.14
CA SER A 328 -22.24 8.53 -26.62
C SER A 328 -21.11 7.61 -27.12
N ASP A 329 -21.34 6.29 -26.98
CA ASP A 329 -20.54 5.11 -27.37
C ASP A 329 -19.00 5.11 -27.18
N PRO A 330 -18.42 3.99 -26.69
CA PRO A 330 -17.09 3.97 -26.09
C PRO A 330 -15.96 4.16 -27.10
N VAL A 331 -15.16 5.21 -26.90
CA VAL A 331 -13.82 5.34 -27.52
C VAL A 331 -12.78 5.34 -26.41
N GLN A 332 -11.92 4.32 -26.39
CA GLN A 332 -10.76 4.24 -25.49
C GLN A 332 -9.69 5.22 -25.99
N THR A 333 -9.37 6.25 -25.22
CA THR A 333 -8.22 7.12 -25.51
C THR A 333 -7.29 7.17 -24.30
N THR A 334 -6.12 6.54 -24.42
CA THR A 334 -5.00 6.70 -23.50
C THR A 334 -4.14 7.86 -24.01
N ARG A 335 -3.87 8.87 -23.18
CA ARG A 335 -2.95 9.97 -23.51
C ARG A 335 -1.79 9.96 -22.54
N HIS A 336 -0.58 10.07 -23.09
CA HIS A 336 0.66 10.23 -22.35
C HIS A 336 1.14 11.67 -22.58
N SER A 337 1.61 12.37 -21.54
CA SER A 337 2.27 13.67 -21.67
C SER A 337 3.73 13.53 -21.26
N GLY A 338 4.58 13.12 -22.21
CA GLY A 338 6.02 13.07 -22.07
C GLY A 338 6.68 13.82 -23.24
N LEU A 339 7.80 14.48 -22.97
CA LEU A 339 8.60 15.25 -23.94
C LEU A 339 9.32 14.32 -24.93
N SER A 340 8.58 13.73 -25.88
CA SER A 340 9.10 13.22 -27.16
C SER A 340 7.92 12.92 -28.08
N GLU A 341 7.28 13.95 -28.61
CA GLU A 341 6.36 13.79 -29.74
C GLU A 341 7.17 13.60 -31.03
N SER A 342 7.18 12.38 -31.53
CA SER A 342 7.38 12.13 -32.97
C SER A 342 6.47 10.98 -33.39
N ASP A 343 5.17 11.24 -33.44
CA ASP A 343 4.20 10.32 -34.04
C ASP A 343 4.20 10.52 -35.55
N VAL A 344 4.86 9.61 -36.27
CA VAL A 344 4.66 9.46 -37.71
C VAL A 344 3.70 8.30 -37.90
N SER A 345 2.50 8.57 -38.41
CA SER A 345 1.53 7.51 -38.72
C SER A 345 2.01 6.64 -39.88
N TYR A 346 1.49 5.40 -40.01
CA TYR A 346 1.85 4.47 -41.09
C TYR A 346 1.67 5.08 -42.49
N ASP A 347 0.66 5.93 -42.67
CA ASP A 347 0.41 6.66 -43.91
C ASP A 347 1.46 7.75 -44.18
N GLN A 348 1.98 8.38 -43.14
CA GLN A 348 3.10 9.33 -43.24
C GLN A 348 4.44 8.62 -43.48
N PHE A 349 4.63 7.40 -42.96
CA PHE A 349 5.80 6.57 -43.26
C PHE A 349 5.84 6.13 -44.73
N LEU A 350 4.68 5.80 -45.32
CA LEU A 350 4.56 5.53 -46.76
C LEU A 350 4.89 6.76 -47.62
N LEU A 351 4.49 7.97 -47.20
CA LEU A 351 4.87 9.22 -47.87
C LEU A 351 6.39 9.49 -47.80
N VAL A 352 7.05 9.13 -46.70
CA VAL A 352 8.52 9.24 -46.57
C VAL A 352 9.24 8.22 -47.45
N ILE A 353 8.73 6.99 -47.58
CA ILE A 353 9.27 5.96 -48.49
C ILE A 353 9.05 6.33 -49.97
N LEU A 354 7.90 6.92 -50.31
CA LEU A 354 7.62 7.42 -51.65
C LEU A 354 8.49 8.65 -52.00
N GLY A 355 8.70 9.56 -51.05
CA GLY A 355 9.59 10.73 -51.21
C GLY A 355 11.07 10.37 -51.36
N SER A 356 11.51 9.27 -50.74
CA SER A 356 12.90 8.77 -50.87
C SER A 356 13.13 7.95 -52.14
N ASN A 357 12.09 7.38 -52.76
CA ASN A 357 12.19 6.81 -54.11
C ASN A 357 12.12 7.86 -55.23
N TRP A 358 11.39 8.96 -55.02
CA TRP A 358 11.29 10.04 -56.01
C TRP A 358 12.59 10.85 -56.14
N THR A 359 13.35 11.00 -55.05
CA THR A 359 14.65 11.70 -55.05
C THR A 359 15.79 10.86 -55.65
N TYR A 360 15.72 9.52 -55.59
CA TYR A 360 16.67 8.64 -56.29
C TYR A 360 16.43 8.53 -57.80
N LEU A 361 15.19 8.73 -58.26
CA LEU A 361 14.84 8.67 -59.69
C LEU A 361 15.09 9.99 -60.46
N TRP A 362 15.26 11.12 -59.76
CA TRP A 362 15.62 12.42 -60.36
C TRP A 362 17.06 12.86 -60.07
N GLY A 363 17.72 12.32 -59.04
CA GLY A 363 19.16 12.55 -58.79
C GLY A 363 20.09 11.86 -59.79
N SER A 364 19.57 10.95 -60.61
CA SER A 364 20.31 10.22 -61.66
C SER A 364 20.17 10.83 -63.06
N LEU A 365 19.49 11.98 -63.20
CA LEU A 365 19.35 12.72 -64.47
C LEU A 365 20.38 13.86 -64.67
N LEU A 366 21.41 13.95 -63.82
CA LEU A 366 22.47 14.98 -63.93
C LEU A 366 23.89 14.43 -64.13
N ILE A 367 24.05 13.12 -64.41
CA ILE A 367 25.35 12.55 -64.77
C ILE A 367 25.19 11.64 -66.00
N LEU A 368 24.91 12.24 -67.16
CA LEU A 368 25.01 11.58 -68.47
C LEU A 368 25.32 12.60 -69.57
N SER A 369 26.48 13.24 -69.47
CA SER A 369 27.19 13.78 -70.64
C SER A 369 28.55 13.11 -70.74
N THR A 370 28.61 11.91 -71.32
CA THR A 370 29.71 11.44 -72.18
C THR A 370 29.43 10.00 -72.66
N PRO A 371 29.69 9.66 -73.94
CA PRO A 371 29.21 8.41 -74.51
C PRO A 371 30.28 7.28 -74.52
N ARG A 372 29.76 6.06 -74.32
CA ARG A 372 30.13 4.77 -74.96
C ARG A 372 31.58 4.24 -74.79
N ARG A 373 31.72 3.01 -74.25
CA ARG A 373 31.84 1.73 -75.01
C ARG A 373 32.18 0.53 -74.09
N PRO A 374 32.00 -0.74 -74.55
CA PRO A 374 31.64 -1.90 -73.73
C PRO A 374 32.74 -2.98 -73.62
N MET A 375 32.60 -3.94 -72.69
CA MET A 375 33.14 -5.32 -72.78
C MET A 375 32.64 -6.17 -71.60
N ILE A 376 31.85 -7.23 -71.82
CA ILE A 376 32.20 -8.68 -71.91
C ILE A 376 32.46 -9.35 -70.53
N PRO A 377 32.00 -10.61 -70.32
CA PRO A 377 31.56 -11.13 -69.03
C PRO A 377 32.60 -12.06 -68.37
N ALA A 378 32.36 -12.51 -67.12
CA ALA A 378 32.40 -13.94 -66.74
C ALA A 378 32.38 -14.21 -65.22
N ARG A 379 31.81 -15.39 -64.93
CA ARG A 379 32.26 -16.43 -63.98
C ARG A 379 31.85 -16.40 -62.49
N LYS A 380 31.11 -17.47 -62.18
CA LYS A 380 31.01 -18.21 -60.91
C LYS A 380 32.36 -18.38 -60.19
N ARG A 381 32.43 -18.18 -58.87
CA ARG A 381 32.27 -19.22 -57.82
C ARG A 381 32.56 -18.67 -56.41
N ALA A 382 31.75 -19.16 -55.47
CA ALA A 382 32.06 -19.56 -54.10
C ALA A 382 32.47 -18.50 -53.05
N GLY A 383 31.68 -18.48 -51.97
CA GLY A 383 32.04 -17.93 -50.67
C GLY A 383 30.98 -18.32 -49.64
N LEU A 384 31.26 -19.37 -48.87
CA LEU A 384 30.56 -19.74 -47.64
C LEU A 384 30.46 -18.53 -46.69
N ILE A 385 29.40 -18.46 -45.88
CA ILE A 385 29.48 -18.52 -44.40
C ILE A 385 28.07 -18.71 -43.82
N ARG A 386 28.05 -19.58 -42.82
CA ARG A 386 26.92 -20.23 -42.13
C ARG A 386 26.49 -19.36 -40.96
N ILE A 387 25.18 -19.14 -40.84
CA ILE A 387 24.53 -18.50 -39.68
C ILE A 387 24.39 -19.55 -38.56
N TYR A 388 24.86 -19.25 -37.35
CA TYR A 388 24.48 -19.93 -36.12
C TYR A 388 23.62 -18.99 -35.28
N LEU A 389 22.35 -19.37 -35.07
CA LEU A 389 21.48 -18.84 -34.03
C LEU A 389 21.77 -19.60 -32.74
N GLY A 390 22.25 -18.90 -31.71
CA GLY A 390 22.44 -19.43 -30.36
C GLY A 390 21.18 -19.26 -29.52
N SER A 391 20.58 -20.39 -29.12
CA SER A 391 19.66 -20.53 -27.98
C SER A 391 20.44 -21.14 -26.82
N PRO A 392 20.27 -20.68 -25.56
CA PRO A 392 20.82 -21.38 -24.41
C PRO A 392 19.80 -22.40 -23.92
N PHE A 393 20.13 -23.69 -24.02
CA PHE A 393 20.11 -24.70 -22.94
C PHE A 393 20.19 -26.12 -23.50
N SER A 394 21.01 -26.93 -22.82
CA SER A 394 21.62 -28.19 -23.25
C SER A 394 20.66 -29.40 -23.25
N PRO A 395 20.88 -30.41 -24.12
CA PRO A 395 20.03 -31.59 -24.30
C PRO A 395 20.30 -32.76 -23.32
N GLU A 396 21.02 -32.58 -22.23
CA GLU A 396 21.40 -33.69 -21.32
C GLU A 396 20.51 -33.89 -20.07
N GLN A 397 19.41 -33.14 -19.91
CA GLN A 397 18.46 -33.37 -18.80
C GLN A 397 17.09 -33.92 -19.22
N ARG A 398 16.92 -34.29 -20.51
CA ARG A 398 15.67 -34.86 -21.01
C ARG A 398 15.57 -36.39 -20.95
N GLU A 399 16.61 -37.09 -20.48
CA GLU A 399 16.64 -38.57 -20.50
C GLU A 399 16.55 -39.26 -19.12
N LEU A 400 16.36 -38.50 -18.02
CA LEU A 400 16.24 -39.08 -16.66
C LEU A 400 14.87 -38.91 -15.99
N SER A 401 13.91 -38.22 -16.61
CA SER A 401 12.55 -38.08 -16.04
C SER A 401 11.50 -39.02 -16.67
N ALA A 402 11.87 -39.76 -17.74
CA ALA A 402 10.97 -40.66 -18.46
C ALA A 402 10.94 -42.11 -17.91
N LYS A 403 11.45 -42.35 -16.69
CA LYS A 403 11.48 -43.70 -16.06
C LYS A 403 10.76 -43.84 -14.71
N LEU A 404 9.93 -42.88 -14.30
CA LEU A 404 9.12 -43.00 -13.06
C LEU A 404 7.62 -42.74 -13.29
N LEU A 405 7.07 -43.40 -14.31
CA LEU A 405 5.63 -43.63 -14.47
C LEU A 405 5.36 -45.15 -14.51
N VAL A 406 5.32 -45.77 -13.32
CA VAL A 406 4.64 -47.06 -13.11
C VAL A 406 3.83 -46.96 -11.82
N ARG A 407 2.50 -46.79 -11.97
CA ARG A 407 1.53 -47.06 -10.89
C ARG A 407 1.45 -48.57 -10.65
N PRO A 408 1.03 -48.98 -9.43
CA PRO A 408 -0.23 -49.71 -9.40
C PRO A 408 -1.21 -49.30 -8.27
N LYS A 409 -2.47 -49.41 -8.66
CA LYS A 409 -3.78 -49.58 -7.98
C LYS A 409 -3.86 -49.69 -6.44
N ASN A 410 -4.83 -48.92 -5.92
CA ASN A 410 -5.85 -49.20 -4.90
C ASN A 410 -5.68 -50.41 -3.97
N ASN A 411 -5.81 -50.17 -2.65
CA ASN A 411 -6.85 -50.85 -1.86
C ASN A 411 -7.24 -50.06 -0.60
N ILE A 412 -8.55 -50.12 -0.31
CA ILE A 412 -9.27 -49.64 0.88
C ILE A 412 -9.31 -50.79 1.90
N ALA A 413 -9.02 -50.52 3.17
CA ALA A 413 -9.67 -51.11 4.36
C ALA A 413 -9.00 -50.59 5.64
N GLY A 414 -9.80 -50.08 6.57
CA GLY A 414 -9.36 -49.60 7.89
C GLY A 414 -10.26 -48.46 8.37
#